data_AF-A0A2E1VST6-F1
#
_entry.id   AF-A0A2E1VST6-F1
#
_cell.length_a   1.000
_cell.length_b   1.000
_cell.length_c   1.000
_cell.angle_alpha   90.00
_cell.angle_beta   90.00
_cell.angle_gamma   90.00
#
_symmetry.space_group_name_H-M   'P 1'
#
loop_
_entity.id
_entity.type
_entity.pdbx_description
1 polymer ?
#
loop_
_entity_poly.entity_id
_entity_poly.type
_entity_poly.pdbx_seq_one_letter_code
_entity_poly.pdbx_strand_id
1 'polypeptide(L)'
;MAVATRQHPGRRHHAQTHGLVPGRSRPRQLPGGVRRPLAGAEAAWAERVLVRWARRERVPPARFRRGHGRRRVPLPDLSNRHRRVGRAWGGDSAGGRRLGASRCCRNWLSRLLCHGRSAGSRRTRRDYGAASAGCDFVPNRRDNRGRGCGGASGHWRARQLDCLVHPDLAVTYNGDVIPRVAVPQGDLGGIGPEVALSILARPALRERCRPLLLGHRAALEQIASECGIELELQSVPDAEAGFAVSATDAVPVLELECPAPQDAPGAPAASFGTAAVEAVLRSGSMCLEGRADAVVTPPIHKESMHLAGFAFEGQTQIFGELSNSRRYGMLACNGELRVLLATRHMSLREALNRLEINLLAKQIRIAFEAARDDLGVAEPRVVLAGLNPHAGEGGAFGKEESKILEPAIEMAEREYGFRAAGPAVPDVVFGEGVEGKWDVVIALYHDQAFIPLKLLGRDRAHTLFVGGKILRVSPMHGAAYDIARSGQADPEPFAFAFDRALEYATRRAETKQGASRS
;
A
#
# COMPACT_ATOMS: atom_id res chain seq x y z
N MET A 1 27.47 -51.39 35.39
CA MET A 1 28.77 -51.45 36.10
C MET A 1 28.86 -50.26 37.07
N ALA A 2 29.62 -50.37 38.15
CA ALA A 2 29.68 -49.39 39.25
C ALA A 2 31.08 -49.40 39.92
N VAL A 3 31.25 -48.70 41.06
CA VAL A 3 32.50 -48.50 41.87
C VAL A 3 33.43 -47.46 41.21
N ALA A 4 33.54 -46.22 41.70
CA ALA A 4 34.21 -45.67 42.91
C ALA A 4 35.75 -45.61 42.78
N THR A 5 36.44 -44.53 43.20
CA THR A 5 36.73 -44.13 44.61
C THR A 5 36.87 -42.59 44.81
N ARG A 6 36.39 -42.01 45.93
CA ARG A 6 37.13 -41.47 47.11
C ARG A 6 38.35 -40.57 46.77
N GLN A 7 38.53 -39.35 47.32
CA GLN A 7 38.63 -39.06 48.77
C GLN A 7 38.54 -37.53 49.13
N HIS A 8 38.07 -37.22 50.34
CA HIS A 8 38.29 -35.98 51.14
C HIS A 8 39.01 -36.42 52.46
N PRO A 9 39.74 -35.57 53.24
CA PRO A 9 39.40 -34.21 53.73
C PRO A 9 40.60 -33.20 53.62
N GLY A 10 40.65 -31.99 54.19
CA GLY A 10 39.69 -31.16 54.94
C GLY A 10 40.20 -30.70 56.34
N ARG A 11 40.13 -29.39 56.66
CA ARG A 11 40.23 -28.79 58.02
C ARG A 11 39.78 -27.31 58.04
N ARG A 12 39.38 -26.78 59.21
CA ARG A 12 38.99 -25.37 59.46
C ARG A 12 39.82 -24.79 60.61
N HIS A 13 40.25 -23.52 60.52
CA HIS A 13 40.60 -22.56 61.59
C HIS A 13 40.89 -21.21 60.88
N HIS A 14 40.70 -19.99 61.40
CA HIS A 14 40.05 -19.47 62.62
C HIS A 14 39.15 -18.26 62.21
N ALA A 15 38.62 -17.47 63.15
CA ALA A 15 37.67 -16.37 62.87
C ALA A 15 37.96 -15.09 63.68
N GLN A 16 37.37 -13.95 63.24
CA GLN A 16 37.27 -12.63 63.93
C GLN A 16 38.59 -11.82 64.01
N THR A 17 38.65 -10.47 63.97
CA THR A 17 37.73 -9.33 63.65
C THR A 17 38.58 -8.21 62.95
N HIS A 18 38.12 -7.08 62.41
CA HIS A 18 36.79 -6.43 62.22
C HIS A 18 36.52 -6.24 60.68
N GLY A 19 35.85 -5.21 60.09
CA GLY A 19 35.14 -4.02 60.57
C GLY A 19 34.58 -3.11 59.44
N LEU A 20 33.77 -2.10 59.82
CA LEU A 20 33.38 -0.84 59.13
C LEU A 20 33.00 -0.81 57.61
N VAL A 21 31.72 -0.48 57.37
CA VAL A 21 31.13 0.40 56.31
C VAL A 21 31.54 0.24 54.81
N PRO A 22 30.60 -0.13 53.90
CA PRO A 22 30.85 -0.17 52.46
C PRO A 22 30.62 1.18 51.74
N GLY A 23 31.67 1.69 51.08
CA GLY A 23 31.59 2.80 50.11
C GLY A 23 31.25 2.32 48.68
N ARG A 24 30.62 3.18 47.87
CA ARG A 24 30.15 2.84 46.51
C ARG A 24 31.31 2.68 45.51
N SER A 25 31.43 1.53 44.87
CA SER A 25 32.31 1.31 43.71
C SER A 25 31.61 1.58 42.37
N ARG A 26 32.37 1.97 41.34
CA ARG A 26 31.88 2.24 39.97
C ARG A 26 31.86 0.95 39.11
N PRO A 27 30.97 0.82 38.12
CA PRO A 27 31.03 -0.26 37.14
C PRO A 27 32.32 -0.24 36.29
N ARG A 28 32.79 -1.42 35.88
CA ARG A 28 33.93 -1.57 34.95
C ARG A 28 33.56 -1.14 33.52
N GLN A 29 34.54 -0.65 32.78
CA GLN A 29 34.45 -0.51 31.32
C GLN A 29 34.61 -1.89 30.65
N LEU A 30 34.04 -2.04 29.45
CA LEU A 30 34.30 -3.15 28.54
C LEU A 30 35.37 -2.73 27.51
N PRO A 31 36.20 -3.65 26.99
CA PRO A 31 37.27 -3.33 26.05
C PRO A 31 36.71 -2.94 24.67
N GLY A 32 37.37 -2.00 24.00
CA GLY A 32 36.93 -1.48 22.70
C GLY A 32 37.40 -2.35 21.52
N GLY A 33 36.46 -2.80 20.69
CA GLY A 33 36.74 -3.25 19.33
C GLY A 33 36.82 -2.06 18.37
N VAL A 34 37.80 -2.06 17.46
CA VAL A 34 38.03 -0.95 16.53
C VAL A 34 36.95 -0.92 15.45
N ARG A 35 36.02 0.04 15.53
CA ARG A 35 35.18 0.41 14.39
C ARG A 35 36.00 1.25 13.40
N ARG A 36 36.12 0.81 12.14
CA ARG A 36 36.45 1.72 11.03
C ARG A 36 35.31 2.74 10.89
N PRO A 37 35.58 4.04 10.70
CA PRO A 37 34.54 4.99 10.31
C PRO A 37 34.14 4.75 8.85
N LEU A 38 32.85 4.89 8.55
CA LEU A 38 32.34 4.92 7.19
C LEU A 38 32.77 6.24 6.50
N ALA A 39 33.15 6.16 5.24
CA ALA A 39 33.40 7.33 4.39
C ALA A 39 32.15 7.57 3.52
N GLY A 40 31.43 8.66 3.77
CA GLY A 40 30.24 9.04 3.02
C GLY A 40 29.23 9.85 3.83
N ALA A 41 28.46 10.71 3.16
CA ALA A 41 27.39 11.49 3.80
C ALA A 41 26.10 10.68 4.03
N GLU A 42 25.96 9.58 3.29
CA GLU A 42 24.76 8.73 3.12
C GLU A 42 24.35 8.04 4.43
N ALA A 43 25.20 7.13 4.92
CA ALA A 43 25.00 6.42 6.18
C ALA A 43 24.76 7.40 7.34
N ALA A 44 25.55 8.48 7.42
CA ALA A 44 25.39 9.49 8.45
C ALA A 44 24.03 10.20 8.40
N TRP A 45 23.34 10.29 7.26
CA TRP A 45 21.98 10.85 7.20
C TRP A 45 20.89 9.81 7.50
N ALA A 46 21.01 8.59 6.99
CA ALA A 46 20.10 7.49 7.36
C ALA A 46 20.18 7.17 8.86
N GLU A 47 21.39 7.06 9.43
CA GLU A 47 21.63 7.03 10.88
C GLU A 47 21.00 8.23 11.58
N ARG A 48 21.15 9.46 11.05
CA ARG A 48 20.50 10.63 11.67
C ARG A 48 18.98 10.52 11.66
N VAL A 49 18.34 9.93 10.64
CA VAL A 49 16.89 9.67 10.65
C VAL A 49 16.55 8.62 11.72
N LEU A 50 17.19 7.45 11.67
CA LEU A 50 16.99 6.34 12.62
C LEU A 50 17.24 6.77 14.08
N VAL A 51 18.34 7.48 14.36
CA VAL A 51 18.73 7.97 15.69
C VAL A 51 17.87 9.15 16.14
N ARG A 52 17.42 10.04 15.25
CA ARG A 52 16.50 11.14 15.61
C ARG A 52 15.10 10.61 15.89
N TRP A 53 14.67 9.58 15.16
CA TRP A 53 13.43 8.85 15.40
C TRP A 53 13.51 8.10 16.75
N ALA A 54 14.54 7.28 16.97
CA ALA A 54 14.78 6.56 18.24
C ALA A 54 15.09 7.46 19.46
N ARG A 55 15.33 8.77 19.24
CA ARG A 55 15.42 9.80 20.30
C ARG A 55 14.09 10.51 20.58
N ARG A 56 13.14 10.52 19.64
CA ARG A 56 11.78 11.08 19.84
C ARG A 56 10.92 10.15 20.69
N GLU A 57 10.88 8.86 20.35
CA GLU A 57 9.99 7.88 20.99
C GLU A 57 10.56 7.24 22.27
N ARG A 58 11.39 7.96 23.04
CA ARG A 58 11.81 7.51 24.37
C ARG A 58 10.73 7.76 25.42
N VAL A 59 9.58 7.11 25.27
CA VAL A 59 8.63 6.92 26.37
C VAL A 59 9.34 6.11 27.47
N PRO A 60 9.57 6.66 28.67
CA PRO A 60 10.24 5.91 29.73
C PRO A 60 9.29 4.81 30.24
N PRO A 61 9.76 3.57 30.47
CA PRO A 61 8.91 2.50 30.98
C PRO A 61 8.33 2.92 32.34
N ALA A 62 7.01 2.80 32.48
CA ALA A 62 6.26 3.28 33.63
C ALA A 62 6.77 2.63 34.93
N ARG A 63 7.50 3.39 35.74
CA ARG A 63 8.07 2.91 37.01
C ARG A 63 6.95 2.61 38.01
N PHE A 64 6.56 1.34 38.11
CA PHE A 64 5.67 0.81 39.13
C PHE A 64 6.27 1.00 40.55
N ARG A 65 6.10 2.19 41.13
CA ARG A 65 6.41 2.45 42.53
C ARG A 65 5.36 1.80 43.41
N ARG A 66 5.70 0.65 44.02
CA ARG A 66 5.01 0.21 45.24
C ARG A 66 5.19 1.29 46.30
N GLY A 67 4.09 1.83 46.81
CA GLY A 67 4.07 2.83 47.88
C GLY A 67 2.83 2.68 48.73
N HIS A 68 2.99 2.30 49.99
CA HIS A 68 1.90 2.33 50.97
C HIS A 68 1.60 3.79 51.37
N GLY A 69 0.31 4.17 51.40
CA GLY A 69 -0.11 5.49 51.86
C GLY A 69 -1.62 5.66 51.85
N ARG A 70 -2.27 5.42 53.01
CA ARG A 70 -3.71 5.71 53.17
C ARG A 70 -3.95 7.22 53.22
N ARG A 71 -4.85 7.74 52.38
CA ARG A 71 -5.72 8.90 52.68
C ARG A 71 -7.01 8.81 51.86
N ARG A 72 -8.14 9.20 52.46
CA ARG A 72 -9.48 9.16 51.83
C ARG A 72 -9.84 10.54 51.27
N VAL A 73 -10.45 10.56 50.09
CA VAL A 73 -11.27 11.66 49.52
C VAL A 73 -12.44 10.96 48.80
N PRO A 74 -13.70 11.45 48.87
CA PRO A 74 -14.87 10.62 48.59
C PRO A 74 -15.24 10.45 47.11
N LEU A 75 -15.99 9.39 46.82
CA LEU A 75 -16.69 9.16 45.55
C LEU A 75 -18.06 9.88 45.57
N PRO A 76 -18.58 10.35 44.41
CA PRO A 76 -19.97 10.76 44.28
C PRO A 76 -20.93 9.56 44.41
N ASP A 77 -22.04 9.76 45.10
CA ASP A 77 -23.12 8.79 45.25
C ASP A 77 -24.02 8.79 44.00
N LEU A 78 -24.35 7.61 43.46
CA LEU A 78 -25.27 7.40 42.34
C LEU A 78 -26.51 6.58 42.76
N SER A 79 -27.04 6.86 43.95
CA SER A 79 -28.30 6.30 44.43
C SER A 79 -29.39 7.36 44.66
N ASN A 80 -30.10 7.76 43.59
CA ASN A 80 -31.55 8.09 43.59
C ASN A 80 -32.05 8.67 42.25
N ARG A 81 -33.02 7.98 41.61
CA ARG A 81 -34.30 8.53 41.06
C ARG A 81 -35.08 7.48 40.25
N HIS A 82 -36.00 6.78 40.91
CA HIS A 82 -37.06 6.01 40.27
C HIS A 82 -38.35 6.10 41.10
N ARG A 83 -39.53 6.00 40.44
CA ARG A 83 -40.90 6.28 40.98
C ARG A 83 -41.11 7.80 41.19
N ARG A 84 -42.30 8.41 41.04
CA ARG A 84 -43.75 8.06 40.94
C ARG A 84 -44.39 9.07 39.92
N VAL A 85 -45.55 8.97 39.25
CA VAL A 85 -46.77 8.12 39.14
C VAL A 85 -47.26 8.27 37.65
N GLY A 86 -48.09 7.45 36.98
CA GLY A 86 -48.62 6.10 37.25
C GLY A 86 -50.13 5.94 36.92
N ARG A 87 -50.48 4.95 36.06
CA ARG A 87 -51.84 4.43 35.70
C ARG A 87 -52.69 5.20 34.68
N ALA A 88 -53.10 4.48 33.62
CA ALA A 88 -54.51 4.32 33.22
C ALA A 88 -54.69 2.94 32.51
N TRP A 89 -55.78 2.25 32.84
CA TRP A 89 -56.50 1.11 32.20
C TRP A 89 -56.00 0.62 30.81
N GLY A 90 -55.97 -0.68 30.45
CA GLY A 90 -56.71 -1.87 30.94
C GLY A 90 -58.00 -2.07 30.11
N GLY A 91 -58.32 -3.21 29.50
CA GLY A 91 -57.63 -4.52 29.42
C GLY A 91 -58.38 -5.51 28.49
N ASP A 92 -58.36 -6.79 28.86
CA ASP A 92 -59.30 -7.88 28.50
C ASP A 92 -59.26 -8.68 27.17
N SER A 93 -59.43 -9.99 27.41
CA SER A 93 -60.16 -11.02 26.64
C SER A 93 -59.52 -11.78 25.47
N ALA A 94 -59.32 -13.08 25.73
CA ALA A 94 -59.04 -14.12 24.76
C ALA A 94 -60.31 -14.59 24.02
N GLY A 95 -60.12 -15.23 22.86
CA GLY A 95 -61.18 -15.92 22.13
C GLY A 95 -60.61 -16.64 20.90
N GLY A 96 -61.19 -17.78 20.50
CA GLY A 96 -60.64 -18.55 19.39
C GLY A 96 -61.66 -19.42 18.65
N ARG A 97 -61.22 -19.85 17.45
CA ARG A 97 -61.85 -20.77 16.47
C ARG A 97 -62.81 -20.19 15.41
N ARG A 98 -62.36 -20.38 14.17
CA ARG A 98 -63.03 -21.02 13.01
C ARG A 98 -63.82 -20.18 11.98
N LEU A 99 -63.54 -20.52 10.71
CA LEU A 99 -64.28 -20.24 9.46
C LEU A 99 -64.29 -18.76 9.02
N GLY A 100 -64.39 -18.41 7.74
CA GLY A 100 -64.43 -19.22 6.50
C GLY A 100 -63.95 -18.40 5.29
N ALA A 101 -63.80 -19.03 4.12
CA ALA A 101 -63.11 -18.41 2.97
C ALA A 101 -63.99 -17.48 2.11
N SER A 102 -63.42 -16.38 1.61
CA SER A 102 -63.87 -15.76 0.35
C SER A 102 -62.74 -15.02 -0.39
N ARG A 103 -62.84 -15.05 -1.72
CA ARG A 103 -61.87 -14.67 -2.76
C ARG A 103 -61.32 -13.24 -2.68
N CYS A 104 -60.02 -13.09 -2.95
CA CYS A 104 -59.58 -12.37 -4.16
C CYS A 104 -58.16 -12.84 -4.58
N CYS A 105 -57.83 -12.80 -5.87
CA CYS A 105 -56.58 -13.32 -6.42
C CYS A 105 -55.61 -12.22 -6.90
N ARG A 106 -54.33 -12.58 -6.91
CA ARG A 106 -53.19 -11.75 -7.35
C ARG A 106 -53.14 -11.54 -8.87
N ASN A 107 -52.25 -10.61 -9.24
CA ASN A 107 -51.61 -10.38 -10.55
C ASN A 107 -52.36 -9.49 -11.55
N TRP A 108 -51.78 -8.32 -11.80
CA TRP A 108 -51.67 -7.75 -13.14
C TRP A 108 -50.24 -7.21 -13.32
N LEU A 109 -49.54 -7.68 -14.35
CA LEU A 109 -48.19 -7.28 -14.72
C LEU A 109 -48.05 -7.51 -16.23
N SER A 110 -47.36 -6.59 -16.93
CA SER A 110 -47.18 -6.51 -18.38
C SER A 110 -48.44 -6.17 -19.20
N ARG A 111 -48.43 -4.98 -19.81
CA ARG A 111 -48.56 -4.74 -21.26
C ARG A 111 -48.80 -3.24 -21.53
N LEU A 112 -48.00 -2.67 -22.44
CA LEU A 112 -48.51 -1.81 -23.51
C LEU A 112 -47.39 -1.55 -24.55
N LEU A 113 -47.52 -2.19 -25.71
CA LEU A 113 -46.83 -1.86 -26.95
C LEU A 113 -47.77 -2.22 -28.11
N CYS A 114 -47.74 -1.41 -29.17
CA CYS A 114 -48.52 -1.57 -30.42
C CYS A 114 -50.06 -1.37 -30.28
N HIS A 115 -50.77 -0.79 -31.26
CA HIS A 115 -50.39 -0.43 -32.63
C HIS A 115 -51.19 0.79 -33.14
N GLY A 116 -50.64 1.57 -34.08
CA GLY A 116 -51.34 2.66 -34.77
C GLY A 116 -50.49 3.32 -35.87
N ARG A 117 -51.02 3.43 -37.09
CA ARG A 117 -50.42 4.14 -38.25
C ARG A 117 -51.07 5.55 -38.34
N SER A 118 -50.62 6.56 -39.11
CA SER A 118 -49.84 6.60 -40.37
C SER A 118 -49.18 7.98 -40.60
N ALA A 119 -48.30 8.07 -41.61
CA ALA A 119 -47.72 9.29 -42.24
C ALA A 119 -46.78 10.18 -41.38
N GLY A 120 -45.75 10.86 -41.92
CA GLY A 120 -45.03 10.61 -43.19
C GLY A 120 -44.54 11.86 -43.94
N SER A 121 -43.22 12.09 -44.04
CA SER A 121 -42.58 12.79 -45.18
C SER A 121 -41.03 12.70 -45.17
N ARG A 122 -40.42 12.65 -46.37
CA ARG A 122 -39.09 13.17 -46.82
C ARG A 122 -37.85 12.88 -45.92
N ARG A 123 -36.87 12.08 -46.37
CA ARG A 123 -35.71 12.47 -47.24
C ARG A 123 -34.97 13.71 -46.70
N THR A 124 -33.66 13.62 -46.44
CA THR A 124 -32.61 13.47 -47.48
C THR A 124 -31.57 12.36 -47.25
N ARG A 125 -30.89 11.96 -48.34
CA ARG A 125 -29.65 11.16 -48.38
C ARG A 125 -28.53 11.99 -49.03
N ARG A 126 -27.29 11.70 -48.62
CA ARG A 126 -26.01 11.71 -49.36
C ARG A 126 -25.14 10.69 -48.60
N ASP A 127 -24.58 9.60 -49.13
CA ASP A 127 -23.97 9.29 -50.45
C ASP A 127 -22.78 10.25 -50.74
N TYR A 128 -21.51 9.86 -50.85
CA TYR A 128 -20.82 8.55 -51.06
C TYR A 128 -19.57 8.46 -50.12
N GLY A 129 -18.80 7.37 -50.04
CA GLY A 129 -18.79 6.09 -50.78
C GLY A 129 -17.81 5.07 -50.16
N ALA A 130 -17.68 3.89 -50.78
CA ALA A 130 -16.93 2.76 -50.22
C ALA A 130 -15.58 2.49 -50.92
N ALA A 131 -14.67 1.82 -50.20
CA ALA A 131 -13.57 1.03 -50.76
C ALA A 131 -13.53 -0.32 -50.02
N SER A 132 -13.22 -1.43 -50.70
CA SER A 132 -13.56 -2.78 -50.22
C SER A 132 -12.48 -3.84 -50.46
N ALA A 133 -12.09 -4.51 -49.37
CA ALA A 133 -11.61 -5.89 -49.27
C ALA A 133 -12.00 -6.36 -47.85
N GLY A 134 -12.38 -7.60 -47.54
CA GLY A 134 -12.10 -8.89 -48.20
C GLY A 134 -11.17 -9.68 -47.27
N CYS A 135 -11.51 -10.87 -46.74
CA CYS A 135 -12.67 -11.74 -46.96
C CYS A 135 -13.05 -12.57 -45.70
N ASP A 136 -14.27 -13.14 -45.72
CA ASP A 136 -14.71 -14.47 -45.21
C ASP A 136 -14.45 -14.93 -43.74
N PHE A 137 -15.46 -15.32 -42.92
CA PHE A 137 -16.32 -16.55 -42.90
C PHE A 137 -15.57 -17.77 -42.27
N VAL A 138 -16.05 -18.54 -41.27
CA VAL A 138 -17.39 -18.85 -40.69
C VAL A 138 -17.31 -19.01 -39.15
N PRO A 139 -18.31 -18.62 -38.32
CA PRO A 139 -18.35 -18.89 -36.88
C PRO A 139 -18.88 -20.30 -36.52
N ASN A 140 -18.45 -20.88 -35.40
CA ASN A 140 -18.94 -22.19 -34.92
C ASN A 140 -19.50 -22.13 -33.49
N ARG A 141 -20.80 -22.42 -33.33
CA ARG A 141 -21.45 -22.68 -32.03
C ARG A 141 -21.41 -24.17 -31.72
N ARG A 142 -21.05 -24.55 -30.50
CA ARG A 142 -21.54 -25.80 -29.86
C ARG A 142 -21.85 -25.57 -28.39
N ASP A 143 -22.60 -26.50 -27.81
CA ASP A 143 -23.60 -26.21 -26.78
C ASP A 143 -23.63 -27.27 -25.66
N ASN A 144 -24.18 -26.88 -24.51
CA ASN A 144 -24.69 -27.69 -23.38
C ASN A 144 -23.75 -28.56 -22.51
N ARG A 145 -23.76 -28.20 -21.21
CA ARG A 145 -24.07 -29.05 -20.02
C ARG A 145 -23.28 -30.36 -19.77
N GLY A 146 -22.64 -30.46 -18.60
CA GLY A 146 -22.24 -31.75 -18.01
C GLY A 146 -21.72 -31.67 -16.57
N ARG A 147 -22.47 -32.21 -15.61
CA ARG A 147 -22.18 -32.27 -14.16
C ARG A 147 -20.82 -32.92 -13.83
N GLY A 148 -20.15 -32.48 -12.75
CA GLY A 148 -19.06 -33.22 -12.13
C GLY A 148 -18.60 -32.64 -10.79
N CYS A 149 -19.04 -33.22 -9.67
CA CYS A 149 -18.45 -32.96 -8.35
C CYS A 149 -17.43 -34.06 -8.04
N GLY A 150 -16.16 -33.69 -7.87
CA GLY A 150 -15.10 -34.61 -7.48
C GLY A 150 -13.84 -33.83 -7.11
N GLY A 151 -13.29 -34.08 -5.92
CA GLY A 151 -12.07 -33.40 -5.46
C GLY A 151 -10.82 -34.04 -6.08
N ALA A 152 -9.88 -33.20 -6.50
CA ALA A 152 -8.55 -33.61 -6.94
C ALA A 152 -7.51 -32.58 -6.50
N SER A 153 -6.41 -33.06 -5.91
CA SER A 153 -5.30 -32.23 -5.41
C SER A 153 -4.23 -31.98 -6.48
N GLY A 154 -4.23 -30.79 -7.09
CA GLY A 154 -3.03 -30.20 -7.72
C GLY A 154 -2.15 -29.59 -6.61
N HIS A 155 -0.83 -29.82 -6.50
CA HIS A 155 0.16 -30.31 -7.47
C HIS A 155 0.30 -29.44 -8.74
N TRP A 156 0.51 -28.14 -8.53
CA TRP A 156 1.06 -27.23 -9.53
C TRP A 156 2.49 -27.66 -9.90
N ARG A 157 2.61 -28.51 -10.92
CA ARG A 157 3.92 -28.78 -11.55
C ARG A 157 4.30 -27.60 -12.43
N ALA A 158 5.48 -27.05 -12.20
CA ALA A 158 6.05 -25.98 -13.03
C ALA A 158 6.02 -26.37 -14.52
N ARG A 159 5.34 -25.53 -15.33
CA ARG A 159 5.44 -25.50 -16.79
C ARG A 159 5.30 -24.06 -17.25
N GLN A 160 6.32 -23.60 -17.99
CA GLN A 160 6.30 -22.41 -18.85
C GLN A 160 5.91 -21.10 -18.15
N LEU A 161 6.92 -20.44 -17.56
CA LEU A 161 6.95 -18.99 -17.31
C LEU A 161 7.10 -18.20 -18.64
N ASP A 162 6.29 -18.53 -19.64
CA ASP A 162 6.36 -17.93 -20.98
C ASP A 162 5.71 -16.53 -20.95
N CYS A 163 6.54 -15.52 -20.76
CA CYS A 163 6.39 -14.12 -21.18
C CYS A 163 4.95 -13.57 -21.35
N LEU A 164 4.16 -13.51 -20.27
CA LEU A 164 2.99 -12.64 -20.21
C LEU A 164 3.40 -11.18 -19.92
N VAL A 165 4.02 -10.53 -20.91
CA VAL A 165 3.86 -9.08 -21.04
C VAL A 165 2.38 -8.85 -21.30
N HIS A 166 1.65 -8.28 -20.34
CA HIS A 166 0.21 -7.99 -20.51
C HIS A 166 0.03 -7.16 -21.80
N PRO A 167 -0.84 -7.56 -22.74
CA PRO A 167 -0.78 -7.09 -24.14
C PRO A 167 -0.91 -5.56 -24.29
N ASP A 168 -1.76 -4.92 -23.49
CA ASP A 168 -1.88 -3.45 -23.40
C ASP A 168 -0.58 -2.71 -23.02
N LEU A 169 0.44 -3.43 -22.53
CA LEU A 169 1.65 -2.88 -21.90
C LEU A 169 2.93 -3.09 -22.72
N ALA A 170 2.81 -3.37 -24.02
CA ALA A 170 3.93 -3.46 -24.96
C ALA A 170 4.57 -2.08 -25.24
N VAL A 171 5.12 -1.44 -24.20
CA VAL A 171 5.83 -0.16 -24.27
C VAL A 171 7.14 -0.38 -25.04
N THR A 172 7.17 0.06 -26.29
CA THR A 172 8.38 0.09 -27.12
C THR A 172 9.40 1.02 -26.49
N TYR A 173 10.52 0.46 -26.03
CA TYR A 173 11.52 1.21 -25.28
C TYR A 173 12.39 2.06 -26.23
N ASN A 174 12.36 3.39 -26.08
CA ASN A 174 13.34 4.27 -26.74
C ASN A 174 14.70 4.08 -26.04
N GLY A 175 15.66 3.51 -26.76
CA GLY A 175 16.82 2.78 -26.20
C GLY A 175 17.88 3.56 -25.40
N ASP A 176 17.69 4.86 -25.15
CA ASP A 176 18.79 5.76 -24.73
C ASP A 176 19.10 5.75 -23.22
N VAL A 177 18.17 5.32 -22.35
CA VAL A 177 18.36 5.30 -20.89
C VAL A 177 17.67 4.09 -20.26
N ILE A 178 18.41 3.12 -19.74
CA ILE A 178 17.84 1.97 -19.01
C ILE A 178 17.56 2.36 -17.54
N PRO A 179 16.35 2.14 -16.96
CA PRO A 179 16.02 2.66 -15.63
C PRO A 179 16.68 1.88 -14.51
N ARG A 180 17.24 2.60 -13.51
CA ARG A 180 17.82 2.02 -12.30
C ARG A 180 16.74 1.87 -11.24
N VAL A 181 16.46 0.64 -10.81
CA VAL A 181 15.32 0.32 -9.93
C VAL A 181 15.80 -0.27 -8.61
N ALA A 182 15.59 0.46 -7.51
CA ALA A 182 15.83 -0.05 -6.17
C ALA A 182 14.65 -0.94 -5.71
N VAL A 183 14.95 -2.14 -5.22
CA VAL A 183 13.96 -3.12 -4.75
C VAL A 183 14.30 -3.50 -3.31
N PRO A 184 13.67 -2.91 -2.28
CA PRO A 184 13.83 -3.40 -0.91
C PRO A 184 13.20 -4.79 -0.75
N GLN A 185 13.81 -5.68 0.04
CA GLN A 185 13.39 -7.08 0.22
C GLN A 185 11.95 -7.32 0.73
N GLY A 186 11.25 -6.29 1.23
CA GLY A 186 9.95 -6.45 1.90
C GLY A 186 10.08 -6.94 3.35
N ASP A 187 9.02 -7.57 3.88
CA ASP A 187 9.02 -8.20 5.20
C ASP A 187 9.40 -9.68 5.07
N LEU A 188 10.55 -10.05 5.62
CA LEU A 188 11.16 -11.39 5.55
C LEU A 188 10.35 -12.50 6.24
N GLY A 189 9.31 -12.14 7.02
CA GLY A 189 8.36 -13.10 7.58
C GLY A 189 7.17 -13.40 6.67
N GLY A 190 6.93 -12.57 5.64
CA GLY A 190 5.81 -12.67 4.70
C GLY A 190 6.24 -13.01 3.26
N ILE A 191 5.32 -12.84 2.30
CA ILE A 191 5.56 -13.10 0.87
C ILE A 191 6.42 -12.04 0.15
N GLY A 192 6.81 -10.96 0.83
CA GLY A 192 7.51 -9.82 0.21
C GLY A 192 8.77 -10.21 -0.58
N PRO A 193 9.68 -11.02 -0.01
CA PRO A 193 10.85 -11.49 -0.73
C PRO A 193 10.52 -12.55 -1.80
N GLU A 194 9.55 -13.43 -1.55
CA GLU A 194 9.11 -14.49 -2.48
C GLU A 194 8.63 -13.90 -3.82
N VAL A 195 7.76 -12.88 -3.78
CA VAL A 195 7.30 -12.20 -5.01
C VAL A 195 8.40 -11.34 -5.64
N ALA A 196 9.29 -10.74 -4.86
CA ALA A 196 10.40 -9.95 -5.39
C ALA A 196 11.40 -10.82 -6.17
N LEU A 197 11.83 -11.94 -5.59
CA LEU A 197 12.75 -12.90 -6.20
C LEU A 197 12.13 -13.55 -7.44
N SER A 198 10.85 -13.93 -7.39
CA SER A 198 10.11 -14.51 -8.52
C SER A 198 10.00 -13.58 -9.74
N ILE A 199 10.03 -12.26 -9.53
CA ILE A 199 10.04 -11.26 -10.61
C ILE A 199 11.46 -10.92 -11.06
N LEU A 200 12.42 -10.79 -10.13
CA LEU A 200 13.82 -10.56 -10.45
C LEU A 200 14.49 -11.73 -11.20
N ALA A 201 13.99 -12.95 -11.04
CA ALA A 201 14.44 -14.12 -11.81
C ALA A 201 14.14 -14.01 -13.32
N ARG A 202 13.16 -13.20 -13.75
CA ARG A 202 12.71 -13.11 -15.15
C ARG A 202 13.74 -12.35 -16.02
N PRO A 203 14.41 -12.98 -17.01
CA PRO A 203 15.43 -12.29 -17.82
C PRO A 203 14.87 -11.07 -18.57
N ALA A 204 13.67 -11.18 -19.15
CA ALA A 204 12.98 -10.11 -19.86
C ALA A 204 12.67 -8.87 -18.99
N LEU A 205 12.67 -8.98 -17.65
CA LEU A 205 12.63 -7.82 -16.76
C LEU A 205 14.00 -7.13 -16.69
N ARG A 206 15.05 -7.93 -16.48
CA ARG A 206 16.44 -7.47 -16.30
C ARG A 206 17.05 -6.90 -17.59
N GLU A 207 16.55 -7.31 -18.75
CA GLU A 207 16.84 -6.67 -20.03
C GLU A 207 16.33 -5.22 -20.08
N ARG A 208 15.14 -4.96 -19.50
CA ARG A 208 14.44 -3.68 -19.53
C ARG A 208 14.84 -2.70 -18.40
N CYS A 209 15.63 -3.12 -17.41
CA CYS A 209 16.02 -2.27 -16.28
C CYS A 209 17.38 -2.65 -15.68
N ARG A 210 17.86 -1.89 -14.69
CA ARG A 210 18.95 -2.29 -13.80
C ARG A 210 18.41 -2.40 -12.38
N PRO A 211 18.00 -3.60 -11.94
CA PRO A 211 17.46 -3.79 -10.60
C PRO A 211 18.60 -3.93 -9.58
N LEU A 212 18.43 -3.32 -8.41
CA LEU A 212 19.28 -3.50 -7.24
C LEU A 212 18.42 -3.93 -6.05
N LEU A 213 18.69 -5.12 -5.51
CA LEU A 213 17.97 -5.66 -4.35
C LEU A 213 18.62 -5.15 -3.06
N LEU A 214 17.84 -4.57 -2.15
CA LEU A 214 18.32 -4.12 -0.83
C LEU A 214 17.80 -5.08 0.23
N GLY A 215 18.69 -5.90 0.79
CA GLY A 215 18.30 -6.98 1.68
C GLY A 215 19.47 -7.84 2.13
N HIS A 216 19.17 -8.88 2.91
CA HIS A 216 20.17 -9.84 3.39
C HIS A 216 20.31 -11.00 2.41
N ARG A 217 21.44 -11.06 1.70
CA ARG A 217 21.69 -12.05 0.64
C ARG A 217 21.43 -13.47 1.12
N ALA A 218 22.03 -13.88 2.24
CA ALA A 218 21.90 -15.25 2.75
C ALA A 218 20.44 -15.62 3.10
N ALA A 219 19.64 -14.67 3.58
CA ALA A 219 18.22 -14.89 3.83
C ALA A 219 17.40 -14.94 2.53
N LEU A 220 17.79 -14.14 1.52
CA LEU A 220 17.18 -14.15 0.19
C LEU A 220 17.50 -15.43 -0.59
N GLU A 221 18.73 -15.94 -0.50
CA GLU A 221 19.16 -17.23 -1.05
C GLU A 221 18.41 -18.39 -0.39
N GLN A 222 18.25 -18.34 0.95
CA GLN A 222 17.41 -19.30 1.67
C GLN A 222 15.96 -19.26 1.17
N ILE A 223 15.34 -18.08 1.04
CA ILE A 223 13.95 -17.95 0.58
C ILE A 223 13.79 -18.41 -0.87
N ALA A 224 14.75 -18.10 -1.74
CA ALA A 224 14.77 -18.58 -3.12
C ALA A 224 14.76 -20.12 -3.16
N SER A 225 15.61 -20.76 -2.36
CA SER A 225 15.66 -22.22 -2.21
C SER A 225 14.37 -22.80 -1.61
N GLU A 226 13.83 -22.19 -0.55
CA GLU A 226 12.56 -22.59 0.09
C GLU A 226 11.36 -22.52 -0.89
N CYS A 227 11.37 -21.57 -1.84
CA CYS A 227 10.30 -21.36 -2.81
C CYS A 227 10.54 -22.04 -4.17
N GLY A 228 11.70 -22.67 -4.40
CA GLY A 228 12.07 -23.25 -5.71
C GLY A 228 12.35 -22.22 -6.81
N ILE A 229 12.86 -21.03 -6.45
CA ILE A 229 13.19 -19.93 -7.36
C ILE A 229 14.67 -20.05 -7.76
N GLU A 230 14.93 -20.46 -8.99
CA GLU A 230 16.28 -20.50 -9.58
C GLU A 230 16.79 -19.07 -9.87
N LEU A 231 17.58 -18.50 -8.96
CA LEU A 231 18.15 -17.16 -9.09
C LEU A 231 19.52 -17.04 -8.39
N GLU A 232 20.57 -16.74 -9.15
CA GLU A 232 21.87 -16.38 -8.58
C GLU A 232 21.85 -14.93 -8.04
N LEU A 233 22.34 -14.75 -6.82
CA LEU A 233 22.48 -13.44 -6.17
C LEU A 233 23.97 -13.11 -5.96
N GLN A 234 24.36 -11.85 -6.15
CA GLN A 234 25.73 -11.39 -5.88
C GLN A 234 25.75 -10.18 -4.94
N SER A 235 26.66 -10.17 -3.96
CA SER A 235 26.81 -9.05 -3.02
C SER A 235 27.61 -7.93 -3.69
N VAL A 236 27.10 -6.70 -3.68
CA VAL A 236 27.79 -5.52 -4.22
C VAL A 236 28.19 -4.54 -3.09
N PRO A 237 29.31 -3.81 -3.23
CA PRO A 237 29.80 -2.90 -2.18
C PRO A 237 28.97 -1.62 -2.03
N ASP A 238 28.37 -1.15 -3.12
CA ASP A 238 27.66 0.12 -3.23
C ASP A 238 26.60 0.07 -4.35
N ALA A 239 25.85 1.16 -4.53
CA ALA A 239 24.78 1.23 -5.53
C ALA A 239 25.30 1.37 -6.96
N GLU A 240 26.45 2.02 -7.13
CA GLU A 240 27.11 2.26 -8.40
C GLU A 240 27.57 0.94 -9.04
N ALA A 241 28.27 0.09 -8.27
CA ALA A 241 28.60 -1.27 -8.66
C ALA A 241 27.34 -2.13 -8.88
N GLY A 242 26.30 -1.96 -8.05
CA GLY A 242 25.02 -2.62 -8.21
C GLY A 242 24.33 -2.34 -9.55
N PHE A 243 24.13 -1.08 -9.89
CA PHE A 243 23.44 -0.69 -11.12
C PHE A 243 24.29 -0.90 -12.40
N ALA A 244 25.58 -1.17 -12.27
CA ALA A 244 26.48 -1.50 -13.38
C ALA A 244 26.42 -2.98 -13.84
N VAL A 245 25.80 -3.88 -13.06
CA VAL A 245 25.68 -5.31 -13.38
C VAL A 245 24.86 -5.55 -14.66
N SER A 246 25.22 -6.55 -15.47
CA SER A 246 24.51 -6.86 -16.72
C SER A 246 23.16 -7.55 -16.46
N ALA A 247 22.26 -7.43 -17.44
CA ALA A 247 20.99 -8.17 -17.50
C ALA A 247 21.16 -9.70 -17.48
N THR A 248 22.35 -10.18 -17.86
CA THR A 248 22.71 -11.61 -17.96
C THR A 248 23.18 -12.25 -16.66
N ASP A 249 23.66 -11.46 -15.71
CA ASP A 249 24.52 -11.95 -14.62
C ASP A 249 23.69 -12.31 -13.37
N ALA A 250 24.34 -12.59 -12.24
CA ALA A 250 23.67 -12.70 -10.94
C ALA A 250 22.99 -11.37 -10.53
N VAL A 251 21.83 -11.42 -9.88
CA VAL A 251 21.13 -10.20 -9.43
C VAL A 251 21.90 -9.54 -8.27
N PRO A 252 22.21 -8.23 -8.35
CA PRO A 252 22.99 -7.55 -7.33
C PRO A 252 22.16 -7.29 -6.06
N VAL A 253 22.77 -7.59 -4.93
CA VAL A 253 22.24 -7.38 -3.58
C VAL A 253 23.16 -6.43 -2.81
N LEU A 254 22.62 -5.28 -2.41
CA LEU A 254 23.28 -4.38 -1.46
C LEU A 254 22.84 -4.77 -0.04
N GLU A 255 23.79 -5.31 0.73
CA GLU A 255 23.57 -5.76 2.11
C GLU A 255 23.08 -4.64 3.03
N LEU A 256 22.23 -5.01 4.00
CA LEU A 256 21.73 -4.13 5.04
C LEU A 256 22.67 -4.07 6.26
N GLU A 257 22.67 -2.95 6.98
CA GLU A 257 23.55 -2.74 8.15
C GLU A 257 22.99 -3.38 9.43
N CYS A 258 21.68 -3.57 9.53
CA CYS A 258 21.05 -4.28 10.64
C CYS A 258 21.38 -5.78 10.66
N PRO A 259 21.28 -6.47 11.81
CA PRO A 259 21.46 -7.92 11.86
C PRO A 259 20.37 -8.66 11.08
N ALA A 260 20.78 -9.63 10.25
CA ALA A 260 19.85 -10.47 9.49
C ALA A 260 18.84 -11.20 10.40
N PRO A 261 17.53 -11.07 10.16
CA PRO A 261 16.50 -11.76 10.96
C PRO A 261 16.69 -13.27 11.04
N GLN A 262 16.44 -13.83 12.24
CA GLN A 262 16.56 -15.26 12.54
C GLN A 262 15.21 -15.90 12.94
N ASP A 263 14.16 -15.09 12.99
CA ASP A 263 12.80 -15.48 13.34
C ASP A 263 12.15 -16.29 12.21
N ALA A 264 11.21 -17.16 12.56
CA ALA A 264 10.48 -17.99 11.60
C ALA A 264 9.47 -17.16 10.78
N PRO A 265 9.18 -17.56 9.52
CA PRO A 265 8.12 -16.94 8.72
C PRO A 265 6.73 -17.20 9.31
N GLY A 266 5.72 -16.50 8.79
CA GLY A 266 4.31 -16.69 9.16
C GLY A 266 3.85 -15.89 10.38
N ALA A 267 4.70 -15.03 10.95
CA ALA A 267 4.32 -14.11 12.03
C ALA A 267 5.09 -12.76 11.94
N PRO A 268 4.54 -11.66 12.50
CA PRO A 268 5.25 -10.40 12.64
C PRO A 268 6.40 -10.49 13.65
N ALA A 269 7.54 -9.86 13.34
CA ALA A 269 8.69 -9.79 14.25
C ALA A 269 9.42 -8.44 14.17
N ALA A 270 10.06 -8.05 15.28
CA ALA A 270 10.83 -6.80 15.38
C ALA A 270 12.08 -6.80 14.46
N SER A 271 12.65 -7.97 14.20
CA SER A 271 13.76 -8.16 13.26
C SER A 271 13.32 -7.86 11.82
N PHE A 272 12.24 -8.49 11.36
CA PHE A 272 11.63 -8.21 10.04
C PHE A 272 11.29 -6.73 9.87
N GLY A 273 10.69 -6.11 10.90
CA GLY A 273 10.37 -4.68 10.89
C GLY A 273 11.61 -3.78 10.78
N THR A 274 12.70 -4.12 11.46
CA THR A 274 13.97 -3.39 11.38
C THR A 274 14.56 -3.45 9.98
N ALA A 275 14.70 -4.66 9.42
CA ALA A 275 15.29 -4.87 8.10
C ALA A 275 14.42 -4.33 6.96
N ALA A 276 13.09 -4.43 7.07
CA ALA A 276 12.15 -3.83 6.12
C ALA A 276 12.22 -2.30 6.12
N VAL A 277 12.29 -1.66 7.31
CA VAL A 277 12.39 -0.20 7.42
C VAL A 277 13.74 0.30 6.90
N GLU A 278 14.86 -0.37 7.21
CA GLU A 278 16.17 0.03 6.66
C GLU A 278 16.20 -0.02 5.13
N ALA A 279 15.73 -1.12 4.53
CA ALA A 279 15.70 -1.28 3.08
C ALA A 279 14.83 -0.20 2.40
N VAL A 280 13.66 0.12 2.97
CA VAL A 280 12.76 1.18 2.49
C VAL A 280 13.39 2.58 2.64
N LEU A 281 14.09 2.86 3.74
CA LEU A 281 14.81 4.13 3.92
C LEU A 281 15.95 4.27 2.90
N ARG A 282 16.80 3.26 2.73
CA ARG A 282 17.97 3.30 1.84
C ARG A 282 17.58 3.37 0.36
N SER A 283 16.59 2.58 -0.08
CA SER A 283 16.07 2.64 -1.45
C SER A 283 15.44 4.00 -1.77
N GLY A 284 14.75 4.61 -0.80
CA GLY A 284 14.25 5.98 -0.93
C GLY A 284 15.37 7.02 -1.02
N SER A 285 16.46 6.88 -0.25
CA SER A 285 17.62 7.78 -0.32
C SER A 285 18.28 7.76 -1.70
N MET A 286 18.46 6.58 -2.31
CA MET A 286 19.01 6.46 -3.66
C MET A 286 18.21 7.27 -4.70
N CYS A 287 16.88 7.36 -4.56
CA CYS A 287 16.04 8.19 -5.43
C CYS A 287 16.11 9.69 -5.10
N LEU A 288 16.37 10.07 -3.85
CA LEU A 288 16.63 11.46 -3.47
C LEU A 288 18.01 11.95 -3.94
N GLU A 289 18.97 11.03 -3.99
CA GLU A 289 20.37 11.22 -4.45
C GLU A 289 20.50 11.14 -5.98
N GLY A 290 19.50 10.60 -6.69
CA GLY A 290 19.52 10.41 -8.15
C GLY A 290 20.31 9.18 -8.62
N ARG A 291 20.65 8.27 -7.70
CA ARG A 291 21.36 6.99 -7.94
C ARG A 291 20.40 5.91 -8.43
N ALA A 292 19.15 5.95 -8.02
CA ALA A 292 18.05 5.15 -8.55
C ALA A 292 16.97 6.07 -9.18
N ASP A 293 16.33 5.59 -10.25
CA ASP A 293 15.25 6.30 -10.96
C ASP A 293 13.87 5.96 -10.40
N ALA A 294 13.71 4.75 -9.85
CA ALA A 294 12.49 4.28 -9.20
C ALA A 294 12.77 3.36 -8.00
N VAL A 295 11.79 3.24 -7.10
CA VAL A 295 11.69 2.17 -6.10
C VAL A 295 10.46 1.30 -6.39
N VAL A 296 10.62 -0.02 -6.44
CA VAL A 296 9.49 -0.96 -6.47
C VAL A 296 9.46 -1.73 -5.16
N THR A 297 8.49 -1.43 -4.31
CA THR A 297 8.45 -1.95 -2.93
C THR A 297 7.51 -3.15 -2.82
N PRO A 298 7.99 -4.34 -2.38
CA PRO A 298 7.12 -5.44 -1.97
C PRO A 298 6.33 -5.09 -0.69
N PRO A 299 5.33 -5.90 -0.30
CA PRO A 299 4.60 -5.69 0.94
C PRO A 299 5.51 -5.77 2.19
N ILE A 300 5.18 -4.95 3.19
CA ILE A 300 5.71 -5.05 4.56
C ILE A 300 4.57 -5.02 5.57
N HIS A 301 4.78 -5.54 6.78
CA HIS A 301 3.73 -5.54 7.80
C HIS A 301 3.88 -4.42 8.84
N LYS A 302 2.75 -3.77 9.17
CA LYS A 302 2.70 -2.68 10.15
C LYS A 302 3.12 -3.13 11.54
N GLU A 303 2.69 -4.31 11.96
CA GLU A 303 3.01 -4.84 13.29
C GLU A 303 4.50 -5.15 13.44
N SER A 304 5.17 -5.67 12.41
CA SER A 304 6.63 -5.87 12.40
C SER A 304 7.35 -4.53 12.66
N MET A 305 6.94 -3.47 11.95
CA MET A 305 7.50 -2.12 12.17
C MET A 305 7.25 -1.64 13.60
N HIS A 306 6.04 -1.82 14.14
CA HIS A 306 5.68 -1.36 15.49
C HIS A 306 6.42 -2.16 16.59
N LEU A 307 6.66 -3.46 16.37
CA LEU A 307 7.49 -4.31 17.24
C LEU A 307 8.97 -3.92 17.20
N ALA A 308 9.46 -3.46 16.05
CA ALA A 308 10.77 -2.81 15.91
C ALA A 308 10.80 -1.37 16.49
N GLY A 309 9.68 -0.90 17.04
CA GLY A 309 9.44 0.43 17.60
C GLY A 309 8.87 1.44 16.60
N PHE A 310 9.17 1.30 15.31
CA PHE A 310 8.82 2.27 14.26
C PHE A 310 7.31 2.51 14.11
N ALA A 311 6.84 3.62 14.68
CA ALA A 311 5.45 4.08 14.65
C ALA A 311 5.01 4.65 13.28
N PHE A 312 5.31 3.94 12.19
CA PHE A 312 4.85 4.27 10.84
C PHE A 312 3.51 3.59 10.53
N GLU A 313 2.61 4.30 9.86
CA GLU A 313 1.34 3.76 9.36
C GLU A 313 1.49 2.98 8.04
N GLY A 314 2.63 3.09 7.36
CA GLY A 314 2.95 2.39 6.12
C GLY A 314 4.08 3.06 5.34
N GLN A 315 4.57 2.39 4.29
CA GLN A 315 5.72 2.83 3.47
C GLN A 315 5.58 4.27 2.94
N THR A 316 4.37 4.70 2.57
CA THR A 316 4.10 6.08 2.12
C THR A 316 4.49 7.13 3.16
N GLN A 317 4.34 6.84 4.47
CA GLN A 317 4.79 7.75 5.53
C GLN A 317 6.32 7.77 5.62
N ILE A 318 6.98 6.62 5.47
CA ILE A 318 8.45 6.50 5.50
C ILE A 318 9.06 7.40 4.41
N PHE A 319 8.62 7.26 3.15
CA PHE A 319 9.06 8.12 2.05
C PHE A 319 8.68 9.59 2.23
N GLY A 320 7.54 9.88 2.87
CA GLY A 320 7.10 11.24 3.21
C GLY A 320 8.04 11.93 4.22
N GLU A 321 8.39 11.25 5.30
CA GLU A 321 9.34 11.77 6.30
C GLU A 321 10.78 11.81 5.77
N LEU A 322 11.20 10.80 5.00
CA LEU A 322 12.49 10.74 4.32
C LEU A 322 12.69 11.91 3.35
N SER A 323 11.72 12.15 2.46
CA SER A 323 11.77 13.29 1.53
C SER A 323 11.61 14.66 2.21
N ASN A 324 11.38 14.70 3.54
CA ASN A 324 11.03 15.89 4.31
C ASN A 324 9.83 16.66 3.70
N SER A 325 8.98 15.98 2.93
CA SER A 325 7.83 16.58 2.26
C SER A 325 6.67 16.67 3.22
N ARG A 326 6.06 17.85 3.31
CA ARG A 326 4.74 18.05 3.96
C ARG A 326 3.58 17.95 2.96
N ARG A 327 3.85 17.54 1.72
CA ARG A 327 2.92 17.57 0.58
C ARG A 327 3.00 16.28 -0.26
N TYR A 328 3.18 15.14 0.40
CA TYR A 328 3.16 13.85 -0.28
C TYR A 328 1.75 13.22 -0.23
N GLY A 329 1.43 12.41 -1.23
CA GLY A 329 0.20 11.66 -1.33
C GLY A 329 0.44 10.19 -1.68
N MET A 330 -0.67 9.47 -1.85
CA MET A 330 -0.69 8.13 -2.44
C MET A 330 -1.81 8.11 -3.46
N LEU A 331 -1.45 7.97 -4.73
CA LEU A 331 -2.39 7.73 -5.81
C LEU A 331 -2.61 6.21 -5.87
N ALA A 332 -3.85 5.77 -5.68
CA ALA A 332 -4.25 4.37 -5.79
C ALA A 332 -4.88 4.15 -7.17
N CYS A 333 -4.33 3.23 -7.94
CA CYS A 333 -4.62 3.06 -9.35
C CYS A 333 -5.15 1.65 -9.62
N ASN A 334 -6.15 1.53 -10.49
CA ASN A 334 -6.57 0.26 -11.04
C ASN A 334 -7.02 0.43 -12.50
N GLY A 335 -6.20 -0.04 -13.45
CA GLY A 335 -6.35 0.33 -14.85
C GLY A 335 -6.30 1.85 -15.06
N GLU A 336 -7.33 2.40 -15.70
CA GLU A 336 -7.47 3.84 -15.92
C GLU A 336 -7.98 4.62 -14.71
N LEU A 337 -8.63 3.95 -13.74
CA LEU A 337 -9.12 4.62 -12.54
C LEU A 337 -7.96 4.95 -11.59
N ARG A 338 -7.68 6.24 -11.41
CA ARG A 338 -6.57 6.75 -10.60
C ARG A 338 -7.14 7.68 -9.52
N VAL A 339 -7.01 7.30 -8.25
CA VAL A 339 -7.68 7.97 -7.13
C VAL A 339 -6.68 8.49 -6.09
N LEU A 340 -6.70 9.79 -5.83
CA LEU A 340 -5.98 10.42 -4.72
C LEU A 340 -6.90 10.52 -3.49
N LEU A 341 -6.36 10.25 -2.30
CA LEU A 341 -7.12 10.29 -1.04
C LEU A 341 -6.83 11.55 -0.22
N ALA A 342 -7.85 12.37 0.03
CA ALA A 342 -7.73 13.55 0.89
C ALA A 342 -7.57 13.20 2.37
N THR A 343 -8.27 12.17 2.85
CA THR A 343 -8.09 11.56 4.17
C THR A 343 -7.81 10.06 4.05
N ARG A 344 -7.05 9.50 5.00
CA ARG A 344 -6.52 8.12 4.96
C ARG A 344 -7.11 7.27 6.10
N HIS A 345 -6.32 6.38 6.71
CA HIS A 345 -6.78 5.45 7.75
C HIS A 345 -7.22 6.20 9.03
N MET A 346 -8.52 6.43 9.17
CA MET A 346 -9.17 7.00 10.35
C MET A 346 -10.65 6.60 10.36
N SER A 347 -11.36 6.80 11.47
CA SER A 347 -12.82 6.58 11.50
C SER A 347 -13.53 7.52 10.51
N LEU A 348 -14.64 7.08 9.90
CA LEU A 348 -15.39 7.91 8.95
C LEU A 348 -15.77 9.27 9.55
N ARG A 349 -16.24 9.31 10.81
CA ARG A 349 -16.55 10.57 11.51
C ARG A 349 -15.35 11.52 11.57
N GLU A 350 -14.15 10.99 11.84
CA GLU A 350 -12.93 11.80 11.86
C GLU A 350 -12.53 12.24 10.45
N ALA A 351 -12.72 11.41 9.43
CA ALA A 351 -12.51 11.80 8.04
C ALA A 351 -13.39 13.01 7.66
N LEU A 352 -14.70 12.98 7.98
CA LEU A 352 -15.61 14.12 7.77
C LEU A 352 -15.13 15.38 8.53
N ASN A 353 -14.78 15.24 9.81
CA ASN A 353 -14.31 16.34 10.66
C ASN A 353 -13.01 17.00 10.16
N ARG A 354 -12.22 16.31 9.34
CA ARG A 354 -10.91 16.77 8.83
C ARG A 354 -10.98 17.45 7.47
N LEU A 355 -12.16 17.52 6.84
CA LEU A 355 -12.32 18.20 5.56
C LEU A 355 -12.29 19.71 5.75
N GLU A 356 -11.19 20.32 5.33
CA GLU A 356 -10.97 21.77 5.34
C GLU A 356 -10.65 22.26 3.93
N ILE A 357 -11.03 23.52 3.62
CA ILE A 357 -10.68 24.22 2.38
C ILE A 357 -9.16 24.12 2.13
N ASN A 358 -8.38 24.42 3.18
CA ASN A 358 -6.92 24.37 3.20
C ASN A 358 -6.33 22.96 3.00
N LEU A 359 -7.08 21.89 3.28
CA LEU A 359 -6.66 20.52 3.01
C LEU A 359 -6.93 20.20 1.54
N LEU A 360 -8.17 20.40 1.10
CA LEU A 360 -8.62 20.02 -0.24
C LEU A 360 -7.90 20.79 -1.35
N ALA A 361 -7.64 22.09 -1.19
CA ALA A 361 -6.85 22.85 -2.17
C ALA A 361 -5.42 22.30 -2.34
N LYS A 362 -4.83 21.75 -1.28
CA LYS A 362 -3.51 21.09 -1.33
C LYS A 362 -3.58 19.70 -1.97
N GLN A 363 -4.69 18.98 -1.82
CA GLN A 363 -4.90 17.70 -2.50
C GLN A 363 -5.17 17.89 -3.98
N ILE A 364 -5.92 18.93 -4.38
CA ILE A 364 -6.06 19.35 -5.78
C ILE A 364 -4.67 19.63 -6.37
N ARG A 365 -3.85 20.43 -5.69
CA ARG A 365 -2.46 20.68 -6.09
C ARG A 365 -1.66 19.38 -6.28
N ILE A 366 -1.71 18.46 -5.31
CA ILE A 366 -0.98 17.18 -5.39
C ILE A 366 -1.49 16.32 -6.56
N ALA A 367 -2.79 16.33 -6.85
CA ALA A 367 -3.34 15.62 -8.01
C ALA A 367 -2.88 16.20 -9.36
N PHE A 368 -2.86 17.53 -9.50
CA PHE A 368 -2.33 18.20 -10.69
C PHE A 368 -0.81 18.00 -10.86
N GLU A 369 -0.04 18.16 -9.77
CA GLU A 369 1.41 17.90 -9.78
C GLU A 369 1.69 16.42 -10.13
N ALA A 370 0.95 15.45 -9.57
CA ALA A 370 1.09 14.04 -9.90
C ALA A 370 0.71 13.71 -11.36
N ALA A 371 -0.42 14.22 -11.84
CA ALA A 371 -0.87 13.94 -13.20
C ALA A 371 0.11 14.47 -14.26
N ARG A 372 0.70 15.65 -14.03
CA ARG A 372 1.72 16.21 -14.92
C ARG A 372 3.08 15.54 -14.75
N ASP A 373 3.60 15.47 -13.53
CA ASP A 373 5.01 15.12 -13.26
C ASP A 373 5.26 13.61 -13.13
N ASP A 374 4.23 12.82 -12.79
CA ASP A 374 4.33 11.37 -12.59
C ASP A 374 3.61 10.56 -13.66
N LEU A 375 2.43 11.01 -14.12
CA LEU A 375 1.68 10.35 -15.19
C LEU A 375 2.03 10.89 -16.60
N GLY A 376 2.63 12.08 -16.71
CA GLY A 376 3.00 12.70 -17.99
C GLY A 376 1.83 13.34 -18.75
N VAL A 377 0.75 13.72 -18.07
CA VAL A 377 -0.42 14.38 -18.68
C VAL A 377 -0.16 15.89 -18.81
N ALA A 378 -0.08 16.39 -20.04
CA ALA A 378 0.21 17.80 -20.31
C ALA A 378 -0.87 18.76 -19.79
N GLU A 379 -2.15 18.38 -19.92
CA GLU A 379 -3.31 19.16 -19.44
C GLU A 379 -4.18 18.29 -18.50
N PRO A 380 -3.86 18.21 -17.20
CA PRO A 380 -4.53 17.29 -16.28
C PRO A 380 -6.02 17.57 -16.04
N ARG A 381 -6.86 16.56 -16.28
CA ARG A 381 -8.30 16.58 -15.97
C ARG A 381 -8.53 16.00 -14.58
N VAL A 382 -8.37 16.83 -13.56
CA VAL A 382 -8.57 16.46 -12.15
C VAL A 382 -10.01 16.78 -11.71
N VAL A 383 -10.65 15.85 -10.99
CA VAL A 383 -12.00 16.05 -10.42
C VAL A 383 -12.03 15.79 -8.92
N LEU A 384 -12.76 16.62 -8.18
CA LEU A 384 -13.05 16.44 -6.76
C LEU A 384 -14.41 15.75 -6.61
N ALA A 385 -14.46 14.59 -5.94
CA ALA A 385 -15.73 13.95 -5.60
C ALA A 385 -16.49 14.79 -4.56
N GLY A 386 -17.83 14.77 -4.62
CA GLY A 386 -18.70 15.28 -3.57
C GLY A 386 -18.60 14.43 -2.30
N LEU A 387 -19.07 15.00 -1.18
CA LEU A 387 -19.09 14.31 0.11
C LEU A 387 -20.43 13.61 0.35
N ASN A 388 -21.49 14.34 0.07
CA ASN A 388 -22.86 13.92 0.28
C ASN A 388 -23.40 13.23 -0.99
N PRO A 389 -24.43 12.36 -0.88
CA PRO A 389 -25.17 11.84 -2.03
C PRO A 389 -25.60 12.97 -2.96
N HIS A 390 -25.58 12.75 -4.28
CA HIS A 390 -25.91 13.76 -5.28
C HIS A 390 -25.11 15.08 -5.15
N ALA A 391 -23.90 15.03 -4.59
CA ALA A 391 -23.09 16.21 -4.25
C ALA A 391 -23.90 17.26 -3.45
N GLY A 392 -24.66 16.78 -2.45
CA GLY A 392 -25.43 17.63 -1.54
C GLY A 392 -26.79 18.13 -2.07
N GLU A 393 -27.10 17.92 -3.36
CA GLU A 393 -28.38 18.28 -4.00
C GLU A 393 -28.83 19.72 -3.67
N GLY A 394 -28.05 20.71 -4.11
CA GLY A 394 -28.32 22.14 -3.88
C GLY A 394 -28.31 22.57 -2.41
N GLY A 395 -27.85 21.73 -1.49
CA GLY A 395 -27.85 21.97 -0.05
C GLY A 395 -28.91 21.19 0.74
N ALA A 396 -29.62 20.24 0.11
CA ALA A 396 -30.66 19.41 0.71
C ALA A 396 -30.12 18.20 1.49
N PHE A 397 -29.01 17.60 1.05
CA PHE A 397 -28.41 16.41 1.69
C PHE A 397 -27.16 16.70 2.52
N GLY A 398 -26.70 17.95 2.52
CA GLY A 398 -25.55 18.44 3.27
C GLY A 398 -25.22 19.87 2.84
N LYS A 399 -24.19 20.49 3.41
CA LYS A 399 -23.72 21.84 3.01
C LYS A 399 -22.19 21.94 2.93
N GLU A 400 -21.52 20.80 2.96
CA GLU A 400 -20.07 20.68 2.95
C GLU A 400 -19.52 20.99 1.55
N GLU A 401 -20.25 20.67 0.49
CA GLU A 401 -19.93 21.05 -0.89
C GLU A 401 -19.69 22.57 -1.01
N SER A 402 -20.72 23.39 -0.79
CA SER A 402 -20.65 24.85 -0.96
C SER A 402 -19.92 25.60 0.17
N LYS A 403 -19.63 24.95 1.30
CA LYS A 403 -18.83 25.56 2.40
C LYS A 403 -17.36 25.16 2.40
N ILE A 404 -16.99 24.05 1.77
CA ILE A 404 -15.67 23.44 1.95
C ILE A 404 -15.06 23.01 0.60
N LEU A 405 -15.80 22.30 -0.25
CA LEU A 405 -15.26 21.73 -1.49
C LEU A 405 -15.23 22.75 -2.64
N GLU A 406 -16.32 23.49 -2.88
CA GLU A 406 -16.37 24.58 -3.87
C GLU A 406 -15.31 25.66 -3.56
N PRO A 407 -15.22 26.22 -2.33
CA PRO A 407 -14.15 27.17 -1.98
C PRO A 407 -12.74 26.57 -2.08
N ALA A 408 -12.56 25.25 -2.00
CA ALA A 408 -11.25 24.61 -2.16
C ALA A 408 -10.82 24.54 -3.63
N ILE A 409 -11.77 24.35 -4.55
CA ILE A 409 -11.54 24.41 -6.00
C ILE A 409 -11.16 25.85 -6.37
N GLU A 410 -11.95 26.84 -5.93
CA GLU A 410 -11.64 28.27 -6.13
C GLU A 410 -10.29 28.67 -5.53
N MET A 411 -9.93 28.15 -4.36
CA MET A 411 -8.64 28.38 -3.73
C MET A 411 -7.48 27.76 -4.53
N ALA A 412 -7.66 26.55 -5.07
CA ALA A 412 -6.63 25.90 -5.88
C ALA A 412 -6.44 26.58 -7.26
N GLU A 413 -7.51 27.05 -7.89
CA GLU A 413 -7.45 27.86 -9.12
C GLU A 413 -6.73 29.18 -8.82
N ARG A 414 -7.11 29.90 -7.76
CA ARG A 414 -6.52 31.20 -7.37
C ARG A 414 -5.05 31.12 -6.92
N GLU A 415 -4.65 30.09 -6.17
CA GLU A 415 -3.30 30.02 -5.60
C GLU A 415 -2.29 29.27 -6.47
N TYR A 416 -2.74 28.32 -7.30
CA TYR A 416 -1.87 27.43 -8.05
C TYR A 416 -2.15 27.40 -9.56
N GLY A 417 -3.19 28.09 -10.05
CA GLY A 417 -3.65 28.00 -11.44
C GLY A 417 -4.35 26.68 -11.78
N PHE A 418 -4.73 25.90 -10.76
CA PHE A 418 -5.21 24.52 -10.92
C PHE A 418 -6.72 24.41 -10.68
N ARG A 419 -7.50 24.55 -11.77
CA ARG A 419 -8.95 24.41 -11.76
C ARG A 419 -9.38 22.94 -11.85
N ALA A 420 -9.61 22.30 -10.70
CA ALA A 420 -10.28 21.01 -10.67
C ALA A 420 -11.76 21.13 -11.08
N ALA A 421 -12.33 20.05 -11.61
CA ALA A 421 -13.77 19.90 -11.77
C ALA A 421 -14.45 19.43 -10.47
N GLY A 422 -15.76 19.60 -10.38
CA GLY A 422 -16.59 19.15 -9.25
C GLY A 422 -17.15 20.30 -8.40
N PRO A 423 -17.73 20.01 -7.22
CA PRO A 423 -17.88 18.68 -6.62
C PRO A 423 -18.73 17.73 -7.48
N ALA A 424 -18.19 16.57 -7.82
CA ALA A 424 -18.85 15.63 -8.73
C ALA A 424 -19.69 14.59 -7.96
N VAL A 425 -20.82 14.17 -8.54
CA VAL A 425 -21.73 13.17 -7.94
C VAL A 425 -20.96 11.87 -7.62
N PRO A 426 -20.87 11.44 -6.34
CA PRO A 426 -19.84 10.50 -5.91
C PRO A 426 -20.05 9.07 -6.38
N ASP A 427 -21.28 8.66 -6.70
CA ASP A 427 -21.61 7.36 -7.29
C ASP A 427 -21.40 7.31 -8.81
N VAL A 428 -21.26 8.45 -9.47
CA VAL A 428 -21.01 8.58 -10.92
C VAL A 428 -19.52 8.77 -11.24
N VAL A 429 -18.83 9.63 -10.48
CA VAL A 429 -17.47 10.10 -10.82
C VAL A 429 -16.41 8.99 -10.95
N PHE A 430 -16.53 7.89 -10.20
CA PHE A 430 -15.61 6.76 -10.33
C PHE A 430 -15.85 5.91 -11.58
N GLY A 431 -17.09 5.85 -12.08
CA GLY A 431 -17.39 5.26 -13.39
C GLY A 431 -16.75 6.08 -14.51
N GLU A 432 -16.93 7.40 -14.47
CA GLU A 432 -16.27 8.33 -15.41
C GLU A 432 -14.73 8.24 -15.36
N GLY A 433 -14.16 7.94 -14.19
CA GLY A 433 -12.73 7.68 -14.02
C GLY A 433 -12.26 6.36 -14.64
N VAL A 434 -13.08 5.30 -14.61
CA VAL A 434 -12.83 4.04 -15.35
C VAL A 434 -12.93 4.26 -16.86
N GLU A 435 -13.84 5.13 -17.30
CA GLU A 435 -14.03 5.53 -18.70
C GLU A 435 -12.94 6.49 -19.22
N GLY A 436 -11.94 6.87 -18.39
CA GLY A 436 -10.84 7.74 -18.79
C GLY A 436 -11.23 9.21 -19.03
N LYS A 437 -12.39 9.65 -18.54
CA LYS A 437 -12.84 11.07 -18.57
C LYS A 437 -11.97 11.95 -17.68
N TRP A 438 -11.43 11.39 -16.60
CA TRP A 438 -10.62 12.05 -15.58
C TRP A 438 -9.26 11.37 -15.44
N ASP A 439 -8.20 12.16 -15.35
CA ASP A 439 -6.83 11.65 -15.17
C ASP A 439 -6.53 11.33 -13.69
N VAL A 440 -7.14 12.08 -12.77
CA VAL A 440 -7.15 11.79 -11.32
C VAL A 440 -8.50 12.18 -10.72
N VAL A 441 -9.12 11.25 -9.99
CA VAL A 441 -10.26 11.50 -9.11
C VAL A 441 -9.75 11.74 -7.68
N ILE A 442 -10.22 12.78 -7.00
CA ILE A 442 -9.90 13.03 -5.58
C ILE A 442 -11.08 12.54 -4.73
N ALA A 443 -10.84 11.46 -3.98
CA ALA A 443 -11.75 10.93 -2.98
C ALA A 443 -11.50 11.58 -1.62
N LEU A 444 -12.58 11.83 -0.88
CA LEU A 444 -12.53 12.56 0.39
C LEU A 444 -12.20 11.64 1.57
N TYR A 445 -12.61 10.38 1.51
CA TYR A 445 -12.38 9.36 2.55
C TYR A 445 -12.04 7.99 1.97
N HIS A 446 -11.41 7.13 2.79
CA HIS A 446 -10.85 5.83 2.41
C HIS A 446 -11.78 4.96 1.56
N ASP A 447 -12.98 4.65 2.07
CA ASP A 447 -13.87 3.70 1.39
C ASP A 447 -14.49 4.27 0.11
N GLN A 448 -14.57 5.60 -0.04
CA GLN A 448 -14.98 6.25 -1.27
C GLN A 448 -14.03 5.91 -2.44
N ALA A 449 -12.72 5.81 -2.16
CA ALA A 449 -11.73 5.36 -3.14
C ALA A 449 -11.67 3.83 -3.26
N PHE A 450 -11.60 3.14 -2.11
CA PHE A 450 -11.25 1.71 -2.11
C PHE A 450 -12.41 0.75 -2.35
N ILE A 451 -13.67 1.19 -2.33
CA ILE A 451 -14.78 0.39 -2.85
C ILE A 451 -14.68 0.26 -4.39
N PRO A 452 -14.74 1.35 -5.19
CA PRO A 452 -14.68 1.21 -6.66
C PRO A 452 -13.35 0.57 -7.13
N LEU A 453 -12.21 0.95 -6.56
CA LEU A 453 -10.91 0.34 -6.90
C LEU A 453 -10.83 -1.18 -6.63
N LYS A 454 -11.67 -1.74 -5.75
CA LYS A 454 -11.70 -3.19 -5.42
C LYS A 454 -12.85 -3.96 -6.08
N LEU A 455 -13.77 -3.26 -6.75
CA LEU A 455 -14.75 -3.88 -7.66
C LEU A 455 -14.13 -4.15 -9.04
N LEU A 456 -13.05 -3.43 -9.38
CA LEU A 456 -12.16 -3.71 -10.50
C LEU A 456 -11.19 -4.88 -10.19
N GLY A 457 -10.62 -5.48 -11.24
CA GLY A 457 -9.68 -6.62 -11.14
C GLY A 457 -8.42 -6.29 -10.33
N ARG A 458 -7.89 -7.24 -9.54
CA ARG A 458 -6.72 -6.98 -8.65
C ARG A 458 -5.39 -7.04 -9.38
N ASP A 459 -5.37 -7.68 -10.53
CA ASP A 459 -4.27 -7.85 -11.47
C ASP A 459 -3.66 -6.53 -11.96
N ARG A 460 -4.48 -5.48 -12.08
CA ARG A 460 -4.06 -4.15 -12.58
C ARG A 460 -3.99 -3.08 -11.49
N ALA A 461 -3.86 -3.48 -10.21
CA ALA A 461 -3.99 -2.59 -9.05
C ALA A 461 -2.64 -2.23 -8.38
N HIS A 462 -2.23 -0.97 -8.47
CA HIS A 462 -0.97 -0.44 -7.89
C HIS A 462 -1.15 0.86 -7.10
N THR A 463 -0.19 1.17 -6.24
CA THR A 463 -0.07 2.47 -5.55
C THR A 463 1.19 3.20 -5.98
N LEU A 464 1.04 4.49 -6.27
CA LEU A 464 2.10 5.41 -6.64
C LEU A 464 2.29 6.45 -5.52
N PHE A 465 3.54 6.64 -5.08
CA PHE A 465 3.90 7.76 -4.18
C PHE A 465 4.02 9.04 -5.02
N VAL A 466 3.32 10.10 -4.61
CA VAL A 466 3.20 11.36 -5.37
C VAL A 466 3.50 12.57 -4.49
N GLY A 467 3.81 13.73 -5.07
CA GLY A 467 4.12 14.96 -4.31
C GLY A 467 5.51 14.96 -3.65
N GLY A 468 6.44 14.18 -4.21
CA GLY A 468 7.84 14.12 -3.79
C GLY A 468 8.74 13.54 -4.87
N LYS A 469 10.06 13.75 -4.74
CA LYS A 469 11.04 13.37 -5.78
C LYS A 469 11.14 11.85 -6.02
N ILE A 470 10.86 11.04 -5.00
CA ILE A 470 10.95 9.58 -5.05
C ILE A 470 9.83 9.04 -5.95
N LEU A 471 10.18 8.41 -7.08
CA LEU A 471 9.21 7.56 -7.80
C LEU A 471 9.15 6.24 -7.05
N ARG A 472 8.03 5.94 -6.39
CA ARG A 472 7.82 4.63 -5.76
C ARG A 472 6.49 4.03 -6.18
N VAL A 473 6.54 2.76 -6.61
CA VAL A 473 5.38 1.95 -6.98
C VAL A 473 5.31 0.68 -6.13
N SER A 474 4.12 0.12 -5.96
CA SER A 474 3.84 -1.08 -5.16
C SER A 474 2.50 -1.70 -5.54
N PRO A 475 2.36 -3.03 -5.48
CA PRO A 475 1.06 -3.68 -5.62
C PRO A 475 0.11 -3.34 -4.45
N MET A 476 -1.18 -3.63 -4.64
CA MET A 476 -2.26 -3.41 -3.65
C MET A 476 -2.61 -4.64 -2.79
N HIS A 477 -1.60 -5.35 -2.27
CA HIS A 477 -1.80 -6.48 -1.33
C HIS A 477 -0.94 -6.36 -0.06
N GLY A 478 -1.25 -7.20 0.94
CA GLY A 478 -0.52 -7.31 2.21
C GLY A 478 0.62 -8.34 2.17
N ALA A 479 1.17 -8.64 3.35
CA ALA A 479 2.32 -9.54 3.53
C ALA A 479 1.98 -11.05 3.57
N ALA A 480 0.69 -11.42 3.61
CA ALA A 480 0.17 -12.80 3.47
C ALA A 480 0.96 -13.88 4.23
N TYR A 481 1.06 -13.74 5.55
CA TYR A 481 1.80 -14.64 6.43
C TYR A 481 1.39 -16.12 6.32
N ASP A 482 0.12 -16.37 6.00
CA ASP A 482 -0.48 -17.69 5.82
C ASP A 482 0.12 -18.51 4.67
N ILE A 483 0.78 -17.85 3.71
CA ILE A 483 1.47 -18.48 2.56
C ILE A 483 2.93 -18.00 2.42
N ALA A 484 3.53 -17.46 3.49
CA ALA A 484 4.88 -16.91 3.44
C ALA A 484 5.95 -17.98 3.16
N ARG A 485 6.78 -17.74 2.14
CA ARG A 485 7.89 -18.60 1.70
C ARG A 485 7.44 -19.99 1.26
N SER A 486 6.29 -20.05 0.58
CA SER A 486 5.63 -21.32 0.25
C SER A 486 5.71 -21.74 -1.22
N GLY A 487 6.20 -20.85 -2.10
CA GLY A 487 6.14 -21.03 -3.55
C GLY A 487 4.71 -20.90 -4.11
N GLN A 488 3.80 -20.27 -3.37
CA GLN A 488 2.37 -20.13 -3.71
C GLN A 488 1.91 -18.67 -3.79
N ALA A 489 2.78 -17.69 -3.49
CA ALA A 489 2.44 -16.29 -3.64
C ALA A 489 2.39 -15.90 -5.13
N ASP A 490 1.22 -15.42 -5.57
CA ASP A 490 1.05 -14.85 -6.92
C ASP A 490 1.96 -13.62 -7.10
N PRO A 491 2.94 -13.66 -8.02
CA PRO A 491 3.89 -12.58 -8.23
C PRO A 491 3.41 -11.56 -9.27
N GLU A 492 2.34 -11.82 -10.04
CA GLU A 492 1.92 -10.95 -11.14
C GLU A 492 1.46 -9.55 -10.71
N PRO A 493 0.79 -9.34 -9.55
CA PRO A 493 0.54 -7.99 -9.03
C PRO A 493 1.85 -7.20 -8.80
N PHE A 494 2.92 -7.88 -8.37
CA PHE A 494 4.24 -7.27 -8.21
C PHE A 494 4.90 -7.01 -9.58
N ALA A 495 4.73 -7.92 -10.57
CA ALA A 495 5.17 -7.70 -11.95
C ALA A 495 4.52 -6.45 -12.56
N PHE A 496 3.20 -6.33 -12.46
CA PHE A 496 2.44 -5.18 -12.97
C PHE A 496 2.87 -3.87 -12.29
N ALA A 497 3.10 -3.89 -10.97
CA ALA A 497 3.65 -2.75 -10.25
C ALA A 497 5.08 -2.37 -10.70
N PHE A 498 5.89 -3.36 -11.11
CA PHE A 498 7.22 -3.14 -11.68
C PHE A 498 7.14 -2.54 -13.08
N ASP A 499 6.28 -3.06 -13.96
CA ASP A 499 6.04 -2.52 -15.31
C ASP A 499 5.58 -1.06 -15.27
N ARG A 500 4.65 -0.73 -14.37
CA ARG A 500 4.23 0.65 -14.11
C ARG A 500 5.40 1.53 -13.66
N ALA A 501 6.31 1.02 -12.84
CA ALA A 501 7.48 1.78 -12.40
C ALA A 501 8.47 2.07 -13.53
N LEU A 502 8.70 1.11 -14.43
CA LEU A 502 9.54 1.32 -15.62
C LEU A 502 8.92 2.37 -16.55
N GLU A 503 7.62 2.29 -16.78
CA GLU A 503 6.87 3.28 -17.56
C GLU A 503 6.99 4.70 -16.97
N TYR A 504 6.69 4.88 -15.67
CA TYR A 504 6.81 6.18 -15.01
C TYR A 504 8.25 6.70 -14.95
N ALA A 505 9.25 5.81 -14.82
CA ALA A 505 10.66 6.20 -14.85
C ALA A 505 11.08 6.71 -16.23
N THR A 506 10.62 6.04 -17.29
CA THR A 506 10.86 6.44 -18.69
C THR A 506 10.24 7.80 -18.99
N ARG A 507 8.93 7.97 -18.69
CA ARG A 507 8.22 9.26 -18.85
C ARG A 507 8.93 10.39 -18.09
N ARG A 508 9.30 10.16 -16.81
CA ARG A 508 10.05 11.14 -16.00
C ARG A 508 11.46 11.45 -16.54
N ALA A 509 12.07 10.56 -17.34
CA ALA A 509 13.35 10.83 -18.01
C ALA A 509 13.14 11.68 -19.27
N GLU A 510 12.14 11.33 -20.10
CA GLU A 510 11.78 12.07 -21.32
C GLU A 510 11.42 13.55 -21.01
N THR A 511 10.57 13.78 -20.00
CA THR A 511 10.20 15.15 -19.56
C THR A 511 11.42 15.98 -19.12
N LYS A 512 12.40 15.37 -18.45
CA LYS A 512 13.65 16.07 -18.06
C LYS A 512 14.50 16.41 -19.27
N GLN A 513 14.61 15.52 -20.25
CA GLN A 513 15.38 15.76 -21.48
C GLN A 513 14.75 16.85 -22.36
N GLY A 514 13.41 16.89 -22.43
CA GLY A 514 12.69 17.98 -23.10
C GLY A 514 12.98 19.33 -22.45
N ALA A 515 12.81 19.42 -21.12
CA ALA A 515 13.04 20.64 -20.34
C ALA A 515 14.51 21.08 -20.25
N SER A 516 15.48 20.28 -20.71
CA SER A 516 16.90 20.66 -20.84
C SER A 516 17.31 21.02 -22.27
N ARG A 517 16.39 20.92 -23.24
CA ARG A 517 16.61 21.29 -24.66
C ARG A 517 15.83 22.55 -25.07
N SER A 518 14.94 23.04 -24.19
CA SER A 518 14.19 24.30 -24.28
C SER A 518 14.84 25.43 -23.48
#